data_AF-A0A959JZP1-F1
#
_entry.id   AF-A0A959JZP1-F1
#
_cell.length_a   1.000
_cell.length_b   1.000
_cell.length_c   1.000
_cell.angle_alpha   90.00
_cell.angle_beta   90.00
_cell.angle_gamma   90.00
#
_symmetry.space_group_name_H-M   'P 1'
#
loop_
_entity.id
_entity.type
_entity.pdbx_description
1 polymer ?
#
loop_
_entity_poly.entity_id
_entity_poly.type
_entity_poly.pdbx_seq_one_letter_code
_entity_poly.pdbx_strand_id
1 'polypeptide(L)'
;GIVTEDEYQIVFSDTPGFVHDPSYKMHEKMNRYVFTTFEDADIMLFVVDQADEYDDQHVLVQKLNELECPVLVVINKIDLMEAQALESLIKFYSQLIPKAETHTISAINQENTGTLFNRIVELLPPGPVYFPPDQLSDRPQRFFISEIIRENLFLLYREEIPYSCEVAIESFKEEENIIRIEALIFVSRKSQQSIIIGKGGSAIKQLGIESRKKMETFLEKKVFLQLHVKVREDWRNNDHLLERLGYNQ
;
A
#
# COMPACT_ATOMS: atom_id res chain seq x y z
N GLY A 1 1.11 5.55 -7.90
CA GLY A 1 0.09 5.77 -8.96
C GLY A 1 0.42 7.06 -9.69
N ILE A 2 0.01 7.21 -10.95
CA ILE A 2 0.32 8.39 -11.75
C ILE A 2 -0.98 8.95 -12.33
N VAL A 3 -1.18 10.26 -12.18
CA VAL A 3 -2.28 11.01 -12.78
C VAL A 3 -1.66 12.07 -13.68
N THR A 4 -1.99 12.04 -14.97
CA THR A 4 -1.49 13.00 -15.95
C THR A 4 -2.67 13.68 -16.63
N GLU A 5 -2.67 15.00 -16.60
CA GLU A 5 -3.58 15.86 -17.35
C GLU A 5 -2.75 16.84 -18.20
N ASP A 6 -3.42 17.62 -19.05
CA ASP A 6 -2.72 18.55 -19.97
C ASP A 6 -1.82 19.57 -19.26
N GLU A 7 -2.20 19.99 -18.05
CA GLU A 7 -1.51 21.06 -17.30
C GLU A 7 -0.64 20.56 -16.13
N TYR A 8 -0.77 19.30 -15.72
CA TYR A 8 -0.04 18.76 -14.57
C TYR A 8 0.15 17.24 -14.61
N GLN A 9 1.17 16.76 -13.89
CA GLN A 9 1.36 15.34 -13.60
C GLN A 9 1.61 15.16 -12.11
N ILE A 10 0.88 14.23 -11.49
CA ILE A 10 1.03 13.83 -10.09
C ILE A 10 1.54 12.40 -10.05
N VAL A 11 2.64 12.18 -9.32
CA VAL A 11 3.17 10.85 -9.03
C VAL A 11 2.93 10.55 -7.55
N PHE A 12 1.91 9.76 -7.26
CA PHE A 12 1.62 9.27 -5.91
C PHE A 12 2.61 8.16 -5.53
N SER A 13 3.48 8.44 -4.57
CA SER A 13 4.30 7.43 -3.89
C SER A 13 3.53 6.89 -2.69
N ASP A 14 3.15 5.62 -2.74
CA ASP A 14 2.57 4.95 -1.58
C ASP A 14 3.68 4.43 -0.67
N THR A 15 3.53 4.65 0.63
CA THR A 15 4.47 4.19 1.65
C THR A 15 3.84 3.07 2.47
N PRO A 16 4.60 2.00 2.79
CA PRO A 16 4.14 1.05 3.79
C PRO A 16 3.75 1.76 5.10
N GLY A 17 2.81 1.19 5.83
CA GLY A 17 2.49 1.67 7.18
C GLY A 17 3.74 1.66 8.07
N PHE A 18 3.91 2.72 8.86
CA PHE A 18 5.00 2.80 9.83
C PHE A 18 4.82 1.76 10.93
N VAL A 19 5.87 0.99 11.22
CA VAL A 19 5.87 -0.02 12.27
C VAL A 19 6.56 0.52 13.51
N HIS A 20 5.80 0.84 14.56
CA HIS A 20 6.31 1.43 15.80
C HIS A 20 7.38 0.58 16.51
N ASP A 21 7.18 -0.74 16.55
CA ASP A 21 8.11 -1.69 17.17
C ASP A 21 8.60 -2.73 16.14
N PRO A 22 9.69 -2.42 15.40
CA PRO A 22 10.18 -3.29 14.35
C PRO A 22 10.82 -4.55 14.94
N SER A 23 10.09 -5.66 14.95
CA SER A 23 10.60 -6.96 15.43
C SER A 23 11.45 -7.74 14.42
N TYR A 24 11.51 -7.30 13.16
CA TYR A 24 12.19 -8.00 12.06
C TYR A 24 12.91 -7.01 11.14
N LYS A 25 13.96 -7.46 10.45
CA LYS A 25 14.65 -6.65 9.43
C LYS A 25 13.71 -6.12 8.35
N MET A 26 12.68 -6.90 7.98
CA MET A 26 11.63 -6.43 7.08
C MET A 26 10.97 -5.14 7.58
N HIS A 27 10.63 -5.04 8.86
CA HIS A 27 10.03 -3.84 9.44
C HIS A 27 11.03 -2.66 9.43
N GLU A 28 12.30 -2.93 9.72
CA GLU A 28 13.35 -1.90 9.63
C GLU A 28 13.49 -1.35 8.20
N LYS A 29 13.44 -2.23 7.18
CA LYS A 29 13.48 -1.83 5.77
C LYS A 29 12.23 -1.06 5.35
N MET A 30 11.04 -1.49 5.80
CA MET A 30 9.78 -0.77 5.57
C MET A 30 9.84 0.64 6.17
N ASN A 31 10.26 0.78 7.44
CA ASN A 31 10.40 2.07 8.09
C ASN A 31 11.44 2.95 7.39
N ARG A 32 12.55 2.38 6.91
CA ARG A 32 13.54 3.14 6.14
C ARG A 32 12.93 3.74 4.88
N TYR A 33 12.16 2.96 4.12
CA TYR A 33 11.46 3.44 2.92
C TYR A 33 10.44 4.53 3.24
N VAL A 34 9.73 4.40 4.37
CA VAL A 34 8.87 5.48 4.88
C VAL A 34 9.70 6.75 5.03
N PHE A 35 10.84 6.71 5.73
CA PHE A 35 11.67 7.88 5.96
C PHE A 35 12.34 8.45 4.70
N THR A 36 12.76 7.64 3.73
CA THR A 36 13.30 8.18 2.46
C THR A 36 12.24 8.96 1.68
N THR A 37 10.96 8.58 1.80
CA THR A 37 9.87 9.32 1.17
C THR A 37 9.68 10.73 1.76
N PHE A 38 10.14 10.98 2.99
CA PHE A 38 10.15 12.33 3.58
C PHE A 38 11.21 13.24 2.92
N GLU A 39 12.26 12.69 2.31
CA GLU A 39 13.36 13.50 1.74
C GLU A 39 13.01 14.02 0.33
N ASP A 40 12.30 13.22 -0.47
CA ASP A 40 12.09 13.48 -1.90
C ASP A 40 10.66 13.98 -2.25
N ALA A 41 9.76 14.09 -1.28
CA ALA A 41 8.36 14.44 -1.56
C ALA A 41 8.13 15.95 -1.75
N ASP A 42 7.53 16.32 -2.88
CA ASP A 42 7.09 17.70 -3.15
C ASP A 42 5.90 18.13 -2.28
N ILE A 43 5.03 17.18 -1.90
CA ILE A 43 3.86 17.37 -1.03
C ILE A 43 3.70 16.11 -0.18
N MET A 44 3.51 16.25 1.13
CA MET A 44 3.29 15.13 2.05
C MET A 44 1.82 15.03 2.46
N LEU A 45 1.20 13.88 2.22
CA LEU A 45 -0.14 13.55 2.70
C LEU A 45 -0.05 12.64 3.93
N PHE A 46 -0.43 13.15 5.10
CA PHE A 46 -0.53 12.34 6.32
C PHE A 46 -1.98 11.94 6.56
N VAL A 47 -2.34 10.73 6.13
CA VAL A 47 -3.71 10.20 6.23
C VAL A 47 -3.89 9.51 7.57
N VAL A 48 -4.95 9.89 8.30
CA VAL A 48 -5.28 9.38 9.64
C VAL A 48 -6.77 9.11 9.78
N ASP A 49 -7.17 8.26 10.71
CA ASP A 49 -8.56 8.08 11.15
C ASP A 49 -8.71 8.13 12.69
N GLN A 50 -9.91 7.86 13.21
CA GLN A 50 -10.20 7.95 14.65
C GLN A 50 -9.52 6.87 15.52
N ALA A 51 -9.04 5.79 14.92
CA ALA A 51 -8.35 4.71 15.61
C ALA A 51 -6.84 4.94 15.71
N ASP A 52 -6.30 5.92 14.97
CA ASP A 52 -4.88 6.25 15.02
C ASP A 52 -4.56 7.09 16.26
N GLU A 53 -3.55 6.65 17.01
CA GLU A 53 -3.06 7.33 18.21
C GLU A 53 -1.66 7.86 17.96
N TYR A 54 -1.54 9.19 17.87
CA TYR A 54 -0.27 9.88 17.76
C TYR A 54 -0.11 10.89 18.89
N ASP A 55 1.14 11.18 19.25
CA ASP A 55 1.50 12.24 20.18
C ASP A 55 2.66 13.07 19.63
N ASP A 56 3.08 14.09 20.39
CA ASP A 56 4.16 14.99 20.00
C ASP A 56 5.55 14.33 20.02
N GLN A 57 5.68 13.20 20.71
CA GLN A 57 6.90 12.40 20.78
C GLN A 57 6.99 11.38 19.63
N HIS A 58 5.90 11.18 18.91
CA HIS A 58 5.84 10.23 17.82
C HIS A 58 6.81 10.61 16.70
N VAL A 59 7.65 9.66 16.28
CA VAL A 59 8.72 9.93 15.31
C VAL A 59 8.21 10.46 13.97
N LEU A 60 7.06 9.98 13.48
CA LEU A 60 6.46 10.51 12.26
C LEU A 60 5.99 11.95 12.45
N VAL A 61 5.42 12.29 13.61
CA VAL A 61 4.96 13.65 13.90
C VAL A 61 6.14 14.63 13.97
N GLN A 62 7.24 14.22 14.59
CA GLN A 62 8.47 14.99 14.62
C GLN A 62 9.01 15.22 13.20
N LYS A 63 9.10 14.15 12.40
CA LYS A 63 9.55 14.25 11.00
C LYS A 63 8.64 15.10 10.14
N LEU A 64 7.33 14.93 10.28
CA LEU A 64 6.33 15.75 9.60
C LEU A 64 6.54 17.21 9.93
N ASN A 65 6.82 17.57 11.19
CA ASN A 65 7.11 18.95 11.59
C ASN A 65 8.46 19.49 11.06
N GLU A 66 9.43 18.63 10.77
CA GLU A 66 10.73 19.00 10.19
C GLU A 66 10.72 19.21 8.66
N LEU A 67 9.76 18.64 7.93
CA LEU A 67 9.66 18.76 6.46
C LEU A 67 9.68 20.21 5.94
N GLU A 68 10.34 20.45 4.80
CA GLU A 68 10.26 21.76 4.13
C GLU A 68 9.05 21.85 3.17
N CYS A 69 8.60 20.72 2.63
CA CYS A 69 7.47 20.67 1.72
C CYS A 69 6.11 20.87 2.43
N PRO A 70 5.06 21.28 1.69
CA PRO A 70 3.70 21.35 2.22
C PRO A 70 3.24 20.01 2.79
N VAL A 71 2.64 20.05 3.99
CA VAL A 71 2.06 18.88 4.66
C VAL A 71 0.55 19.04 4.72
N LEU A 72 -0.19 18.05 4.23
CA LEU A 72 -1.64 17.97 4.37
C LEU A 72 -1.98 16.83 5.33
N VAL A 73 -2.60 17.15 6.47
CA VAL A 73 -3.20 16.14 7.33
C VAL A 73 -4.58 15.81 6.79
N VAL A 74 -4.82 14.55 6.45
CA VAL A 74 -6.06 14.08 5.83
C VAL A 74 -6.79 13.15 6.80
N ILE A 75 -7.79 13.67 7.50
CA ILE A 75 -8.65 12.89 8.40
C ILE A 75 -9.68 12.16 7.53
N ASN A 76 -9.49 10.86 7.36
CA ASN A 76 -10.33 9.98 6.54
C ASN A 76 -11.40 9.26 7.40
N LYS A 77 -12.37 8.63 6.73
CA LYS A 77 -13.49 7.87 7.35
C LYS A 77 -14.42 8.74 8.21
N ILE A 78 -14.63 10.00 7.81
CA ILE A 78 -15.54 10.91 8.54
C ILE A 78 -16.99 10.41 8.56
N ASP A 79 -17.37 9.52 7.64
CA ASP A 79 -18.67 8.85 7.61
C ASP A 79 -18.92 7.93 8.82
N LEU A 80 -17.87 7.55 9.54
CA LEU A 80 -17.93 6.75 10.76
C LEU A 80 -17.81 7.58 12.04
N MET A 81 -17.69 8.91 11.92
CA MET A 81 -17.41 9.81 13.04
C MET A 81 -18.61 10.68 13.39
N GLU A 82 -18.79 10.93 14.69
CA GLU A 82 -19.71 11.98 15.15
C GLU A 82 -19.06 13.37 14.99
N ALA A 83 -19.87 14.40 14.75
CA ALA A 83 -19.39 15.77 14.50
C ALA A 83 -18.46 16.29 15.61
N GLN A 84 -18.78 16.02 16.88
CA GLN A 84 -17.96 16.46 18.00
C GLN A 84 -16.58 15.76 18.04
N ALA A 85 -16.53 14.48 17.66
CA ALA A 85 -15.28 13.73 17.58
C ALA A 85 -14.41 14.25 16.43
N LEU A 86 -15.02 14.52 15.27
CA LEU A 86 -14.33 15.09 14.12
C LEU A 86 -13.73 16.47 14.44
N GLU A 87 -14.51 17.38 15.06
CA GLU A 87 -14.01 18.68 15.49
C GLU A 87 -12.82 18.57 16.45
N SER A 88 -12.88 17.60 17.37
CA SER A 88 -11.80 17.34 18.32
C SER A 88 -10.53 16.86 17.62
N LEU A 89 -10.66 15.95 16.65
CA LEU A 89 -9.54 15.46 15.83
C LEU A 89 -8.91 16.58 14.99
N ILE A 90 -9.72 17.41 14.33
CA ILE A 90 -9.22 18.56 13.55
C ILE A 90 -8.38 19.45 14.44
N LYS A 91 -8.91 19.81 15.62
CA LYS A 91 -8.20 20.67 16.57
C LYS A 91 -6.92 20.02 17.09
N PHE A 92 -6.97 18.72 17.38
CA PHE A 92 -5.83 17.95 17.85
C PHE A 92 -4.68 17.97 16.82
N TYR A 93 -4.94 17.59 15.58
CA TYR A 93 -3.90 17.56 14.54
C TYR A 93 -3.40 18.95 14.14
N SER A 94 -4.27 19.97 14.16
CA SER A 94 -3.87 21.36 13.94
C SER A 94 -2.88 21.86 15.01
N GLN A 95 -2.96 21.34 16.24
CA GLN A 95 -1.99 21.65 17.30
C GLN A 95 -0.75 20.77 17.23
N LEU A 96 -0.91 19.51 16.83
CA LEU A 96 0.15 18.52 16.78
C LEU A 96 1.13 18.78 15.61
N ILE A 97 0.61 19.24 14.48
CA ILE A 97 1.40 19.57 13.28
C ILE A 97 1.00 20.97 12.79
N PRO A 98 1.45 22.05 13.47
CA PRO A 98 0.95 23.42 13.27
C PRO A 98 1.12 23.98 11.86
N LYS A 99 2.07 23.45 11.09
CA LYS A 99 2.32 23.89 9.72
C LYS A 99 1.45 23.20 8.66
N ALA A 100 0.73 22.15 9.05
CA ALA A 100 -0.03 21.35 8.10
C ALA A 100 -1.43 21.95 7.85
N GLU A 101 -1.90 21.84 6.62
CA GLU A 101 -3.31 22.10 6.31
C GLU A 101 -4.13 20.83 6.61
N THR A 102 -5.22 20.98 7.35
CA THR A 102 -6.08 19.84 7.72
C THR A 102 -7.26 19.73 6.77
N HIS A 103 -7.45 18.56 6.18
CA HIS A 103 -8.57 18.20 5.33
C HIS A 103 -9.34 17.02 5.91
N THR A 104 -10.65 16.99 5.69
CA THR A 104 -11.55 15.93 6.16
C THR A 104 -12.21 15.27 4.96
N ILE A 105 -12.13 13.95 4.85
CA ILE A 105 -12.67 13.20 3.71
C ILE A 105 -13.39 11.92 4.14
N SER A 106 -14.32 11.46 3.31
CA SER A 106 -14.72 10.07 3.27
C SER A 106 -14.30 9.50 1.92
N ALA A 107 -13.20 8.75 1.89
CA ALA A 107 -12.71 8.16 0.64
C ALA A 107 -13.73 7.19 0.02
N ILE A 108 -14.44 6.43 0.85
CA ILE A 108 -15.42 5.45 0.38
C ILE A 108 -16.68 6.11 -0.20
N ASN A 109 -17.12 7.23 0.37
CA ASN A 109 -18.28 7.99 -0.11
C ASN A 109 -17.89 9.11 -1.09
N GLN A 110 -16.60 9.24 -1.42
CA GLN A 110 -16.05 10.32 -2.26
C GLN A 110 -16.37 11.73 -1.74
N GLU A 111 -16.52 11.87 -0.42
CA GLU A 111 -16.81 13.16 0.21
C GLU A 111 -15.51 13.95 0.37
N ASN A 112 -15.52 15.21 -0.10
CA ASN A 112 -14.40 16.17 -0.06
C ASN A 112 -13.10 15.73 -0.77
N THR A 113 -13.07 14.56 -1.41
CA THR A 113 -11.89 14.05 -2.13
C THR A 113 -11.52 14.94 -3.31
N GLY A 114 -12.50 15.49 -4.03
CA GLY A 114 -12.26 16.45 -5.12
C GLY A 114 -11.64 17.77 -4.65
N THR A 115 -12.08 18.28 -3.48
CA THR A 115 -11.50 19.49 -2.87
C THR A 115 -10.05 19.26 -2.47
N LEU A 116 -9.75 18.12 -1.84
CA LEU A 116 -8.39 17.72 -1.50
C LEU A 116 -7.53 17.59 -2.77
N PHE A 117 -8.05 16.94 -3.81
CA PHE A 117 -7.33 16.75 -5.08
C PHE A 117 -6.98 18.08 -5.74
N ASN A 118 -7.92 19.02 -5.81
CA ASN A 118 -7.64 20.36 -6.34
C ASN A 118 -6.56 21.08 -5.52
N ARG A 119 -6.58 20.94 -4.19
CA ARG A 119 -5.55 21.52 -3.33
C ARG A 119 -4.17 20.94 -3.59
N ILE A 120 -4.09 19.62 -3.84
CA ILE A 120 -2.84 18.97 -4.24
C ILE A 120 -2.33 19.56 -5.55
N VAL A 121 -3.19 19.72 -6.57
CA VAL A 121 -2.83 20.31 -7.86
C VAL A 121 -2.30 21.73 -7.70
N GLU A 122 -2.93 22.56 -6.87
CA GLU A 122 -2.49 23.94 -6.58
C GLU A 122 -1.10 24.02 -5.92
N LEU A 123 -0.72 22.98 -5.17
CA LEU A 123 0.56 22.91 -4.45
C LEU A 123 1.69 22.31 -5.29
N LEU A 124 1.38 21.74 -6.46
CA LEU A 124 2.42 21.12 -7.29
C LEU A 124 3.47 22.15 -7.71
N PRO A 125 4.76 21.87 -7.51
CA PRO A 125 5.81 22.72 -8.03
C PRO A 125 5.88 22.63 -9.56
N PRO A 126 6.34 23.69 -10.24
CA PRO A 126 6.60 23.61 -11.68
C PRO A 126 7.72 22.60 -11.95
N GLY A 127 7.48 21.66 -12.86
CA GLY A 127 8.43 20.59 -13.18
C GLY A 127 8.15 19.95 -14.53
N PRO A 128 9.08 19.09 -15.02
CA PRO A 128 8.86 18.33 -16.23
C PRO A 128 7.82 17.23 -16.00
N VAL A 129 7.19 16.78 -17.09
CA VAL A 129 6.45 15.51 -17.11
C VAL A 129 7.47 14.37 -17.06
N TYR A 130 7.40 13.54 -16.03
CA TYR A 130 8.34 12.42 -15.80
C TYR A 130 7.91 11.13 -16.50
N PHE A 131 6.60 10.92 -16.68
CA PHE A 131 6.03 9.69 -17.26
C PHE A 131 5.11 9.97 -18.46
N PRO A 132 4.97 9.02 -19.41
CA PRO A 132 3.98 9.10 -20.47
C PRO A 132 2.54 9.28 -19.95
N PRO A 133 1.66 10.00 -20.67
CA PRO A 133 0.30 10.31 -20.21
C PRO A 133 -0.61 9.10 -19.96
N ASP A 134 -0.37 8.01 -20.70
CA ASP A 134 -1.12 6.75 -20.60
C ASP A 134 -0.62 5.84 -19.47
N GLN A 135 0.49 6.19 -18.80
CA GLN A 135 1.06 5.40 -17.74
C GLN A 135 0.34 5.66 -16.41
N LEU A 136 -0.40 4.66 -15.92
CA LEU A 136 -1.12 4.74 -14.63
C LEU A 136 -0.23 4.46 -13.40
N SER A 137 0.91 3.79 -13.58
CA SER A 137 1.89 3.51 -12.51
C SER A 137 3.26 3.18 -13.08
N ASP A 138 4.29 3.50 -12.32
CA ASP A 138 5.70 3.10 -12.49
C ASP A 138 5.98 1.65 -12.10
N ARG A 139 5.03 0.95 -11.47
CA ARG A 139 5.23 -0.42 -10.99
C ARG A 139 5.02 -1.45 -12.10
N PRO A 140 5.86 -2.51 -12.20
CA PRO A 140 5.67 -3.58 -13.19
C PRO A 140 4.33 -4.31 -13.02
N GLN A 141 3.75 -4.86 -14.09
CA GLN A 141 2.53 -5.69 -14.03
C GLN A 141 2.61 -6.80 -12.95
N ARG A 142 3.82 -7.37 -12.75
CA ARG A 142 4.08 -8.39 -11.73
C ARG A 142 3.74 -7.92 -10.31
N PHE A 143 3.97 -6.64 -10.01
CA PHE A 143 3.60 -6.04 -8.72
C PHE A 143 2.09 -6.05 -8.53
N PHE A 144 1.31 -5.57 -9.51
CA PHE A 144 -0.15 -5.60 -9.42
C PHE A 144 -0.71 -7.01 -9.27
N ILE A 145 -0.09 -7.98 -9.93
CA ILE A 145 -0.47 -9.40 -9.80
C ILE A 145 -0.18 -9.91 -8.38
N SER A 146 0.96 -9.56 -7.78
CA SER A 146 1.22 -9.90 -6.37
C SER A 146 0.25 -9.18 -5.43
N GLU A 147 -0.08 -7.91 -5.68
CA GLU A 147 -1.07 -7.16 -4.89
C GLU A 147 -2.46 -7.79 -4.95
N ILE A 148 -2.93 -8.20 -6.12
CA ILE A 148 -4.22 -8.88 -6.28
C ILE A 148 -4.27 -10.17 -5.44
N ILE A 149 -3.18 -10.95 -5.42
CA ILE A 149 -3.11 -12.17 -4.59
C ILE A 149 -3.08 -11.78 -3.10
N ARG A 150 -2.29 -10.77 -2.72
CA ARG A 150 -2.17 -10.29 -1.34
C ARG A 150 -3.50 -9.77 -0.81
N GLU A 151 -4.23 -8.97 -1.59
CA GLU A 151 -5.56 -8.49 -1.26
C GLU A 151 -6.52 -9.67 -1.01
N ASN A 152 -6.54 -10.69 -1.87
CA ASN A 152 -7.37 -11.86 -1.64
C ASN A 152 -6.90 -12.72 -0.44
N LEU A 153 -5.61 -12.71 -0.10
CA LEU A 153 -5.11 -13.29 1.15
C LEU A 153 -5.72 -12.57 2.36
N PHE A 154 -5.77 -11.23 2.34
CA PHE A 154 -6.42 -10.44 3.38
C PHE A 154 -7.93 -10.70 3.49
N LEU A 155 -8.63 -10.85 2.37
CA LEU A 155 -10.08 -11.05 2.36
C LEU A 155 -10.51 -12.45 2.80
N LEU A 156 -9.72 -13.48 2.45
CA LEU A 156 -10.11 -14.88 2.65
C LEU A 156 -9.55 -15.51 3.93
N TYR A 157 -8.42 -15.03 4.42
CA TYR A 157 -7.74 -15.60 5.58
C TYR A 157 -7.85 -14.66 6.78
N ARG A 158 -7.78 -15.24 7.98
CA ARG A 158 -7.94 -14.52 9.25
C ARG A 158 -6.64 -14.57 10.06
N GLU A 159 -6.70 -13.93 11.23
CA GLU A 159 -5.63 -13.96 12.25
C GLU A 159 -4.31 -13.43 11.67
N GLU A 160 -3.19 -14.08 11.97
CA GLU A 160 -1.86 -13.61 11.57
C GLU A 160 -1.47 -13.97 10.13
N ILE A 161 -2.29 -14.73 9.41
CA ILE A 161 -1.94 -15.28 8.09
C ILE A 161 -1.63 -14.19 7.06
N PRO A 162 -2.51 -13.18 6.83
CA PRO A 162 -2.26 -12.17 5.80
C PRO A 162 -0.96 -11.38 6.06
N TYR A 163 -0.64 -11.14 7.32
CA TYR A 163 0.56 -10.42 7.76
C TYR A 163 1.82 -11.31 7.79
N SER A 164 1.65 -12.62 7.63
CA SER A 164 2.74 -13.59 7.76
C SER A 164 3.20 -14.22 6.46
N CYS A 165 2.61 -13.80 5.34
CA CYS A 165 2.93 -14.29 4.03
C CYS A 165 3.47 -13.21 3.10
N GLU A 166 4.28 -13.63 2.14
CA GLU A 166 4.73 -12.76 1.05
C GLU A 166 4.49 -13.44 -0.30
N VAL A 167 4.11 -12.66 -1.31
CA VAL A 167 3.76 -13.17 -2.62
C VAL A 167 4.85 -12.78 -3.62
N ALA A 168 5.50 -13.78 -4.20
CA ALA A 168 6.49 -13.57 -5.26
C ALA A 168 5.98 -14.14 -6.59
N ILE A 169 6.06 -13.36 -7.67
CA ILE A 169 5.77 -13.85 -9.02
C ILE A 169 7.04 -14.51 -9.59
N GLU A 170 7.03 -15.83 -9.74
CA GLU A 170 8.17 -16.60 -10.26
C GLU A 170 8.21 -16.61 -11.78
N SER A 171 7.05 -16.67 -12.43
CA SER A 171 6.91 -16.72 -13.88
C SER A 171 5.73 -15.88 -14.33
N PHE A 172 5.93 -15.10 -15.39
CA PHE A 172 4.89 -14.38 -16.11
C PHE A 172 5.17 -14.56 -17.60
N LYS A 173 4.34 -15.37 -18.27
CA LYS A 173 4.46 -15.66 -19.70
C LYS A 173 3.19 -15.25 -20.40
N GLU A 174 3.31 -14.25 -21.25
CA GLU A 174 2.21 -13.80 -22.09
C GLU A 174 2.24 -14.56 -23.43
N GLU A 175 1.14 -15.23 -23.75
CA GLU A 175 0.90 -15.88 -25.04
C GLU A 175 -0.28 -15.19 -25.73
N GLU A 176 -0.55 -15.53 -26.99
CA GLU A 176 -1.55 -14.85 -27.82
C GLU A 176 -2.93 -14.73 -27.14
N ASN A 177 -3.44 -15.83 -26.57
CA ASN A 177 -4.79 -15.90 -26.01
C ASN A 177 -4.84 -16.06 -24.48
N ILE A 178 -3.70 -16.24 -23.81
CA ILE A 178 -3.65 -16.54 -22.37
C ILE A 178 -2.35 -16.03 -21.75
N ILE A 179 -2.44 -15.58 -20.51
CA ILE A 179 -1.28 -15.25 -19.68
C ILE A 179 -1.12 -16.36 -18.65
N ARG A 180 0.08 -16.96 -18.58
CA ARG A 180 0.44 -17.99 -17.60
C ARG A 180 1.28 -17.39 -16.50
N ILE A 181 0.79 -17.48 -15.27
CA ILE A 181 1.39 -16.88 -14.08
C ILE A 181 1.67 -17.99 -13.06
N GLU A 182 2.90 -18.05 -12.58
CA GLU A 182 3.28 -18.86 -11.42
C GLU A 182 3.64 -17.93 -10.28
N ALA A 183 2.96 -18.08 -9.14
CA ALA A 183 3.20 -17.30 -7.95
C ALA A 183 3.50 -18.21 -6.75
N LEU A 184 4.42 -17.75 -5.91
CA LEU A 184 4.87 -18.42 -4.71
C LEU A 184 4.48 -17.60 -3.49
N ILE A 185 3.74 -18.22 -2.58
CA ILE A 185 3.35 -17.66 -1.29
C ILE A 185 4.32 -18.21 -0.25
N PHE A 186 5.20 -17.35 0.24
CA PHE A 186 6.08 -17.67 1.36
C PHE A 186 5.33 -17.58 2.67
N VAL A 187 5.57 -18.53 3.57
CA VAL A 187 5.09 -18.49 4.95
C VAL A 187 6.19 -18.87 5.93
N SER A 188 6.11 -18.37 7.15
CA SER A 188 7.13 -18.59 8.17
C SER A 188 7.01 -19.96 8.85
N ARG A 189 5.80 -20.54 8.91
CA ARG A 189 5.54 -21.81 9.64
C ARG A 189 4.72 -22.81 8.83
N LYS A 190 4.91 -24.10 9.10
CA LYS A 190 4.16 -25.19 8.45
C LYS A 190 2.66 -25.20 8.80
N SER A 191 2.29 -24.70 9.98
CA SER A 191 0.89 -24.48 10.35
C SER A 191 0.21 -23.50 9.40
N GLN A 192 0.87 -22.38 9.11
CA GLN A 192 0.40 -21.35 8.18
C GLN A 192 0.27 -21.90 6.76
N GLN A 193 1.25 -22.71 6.31
CA GLN A 193 1.14 -23.41 5.01
C GLN A 193 -0.13 -24.27 4.94
N SER A 194 -0.40 -25.04 6.00
CA SER A 194 -1.59 -25.90 6.06
C SER A 194 -2.89 -25.09 6.01
N ILE A 195 -2.92 -23.93 6.67
CA ILE A 195 -4.07 -23.00 6.67
C ILE A 195 -4.30 -22.42 5.27
N ILE A 196 -3.23 -21.95 4.60
CA ILE A 196 -3.34 -21.39 3.24
C ILE A 196 -3.86 -22.44 2.26
N ILE A 197 -3.35 -23.67 2.33
CA ILE A 197 -3.77 -24.77 1.46
C ILE A 197 -5.22 -25.16 1.77
N GLY A 198 -5.58 -25.28 3.05
CA GLY A 198 -6.89 -25.74 3.49
C GLY A 198 -7.13 -27.25 3.25
N LYS A 199 -8.23 -27.77 3.78
CA LYS A 199 -8.57 -29.19 3.68
C LYS A 199 -8.75 -29.62 2.22
N GLY A 200 -7.89 -30.51 1.74
CA GLY A 200 -7.92 -30.97 0.34
C GLY A 200 -7.61 -29.89 -0.70
N GLY A 201 -6.92 -28.82 -0.31
CA GLY A 201 -6.59 -27.70 -1.21
C GLY A 201 -7.74 -26.74 -1.47
N SER A 202 -8.83 -26.81 -0.69
CA SER A 202 -10.02 -25.98 -0.93
C SER A 202 -9.76 -24.49 -0.78
N ALA A 203 -8.99 -24.07 0.23
CA ALA A 203 -8.74 -22.66 0.53
C ALA A 203 -7.84 -22.02 -0.53
N ILE A 204 -6.71 -22.65 -0.88
CA ILE A 204 -5.83 -22.15 -1.93
C ILE A 204 -6.51 -22.14 -3.30
N LYS A 205 -7.40 -23.10 -3.57
CA LYS A 205 -8.21 -23.09 -4.80
C LYS A 205 -9.14 -21.89 -4.83
N GLN A 206 -9.79 -21.56 -3.70
CA GLN A 206 -10.63 -20.38 -3.59
C GLN A 206 -9.81 -19.10 -3.81
N LEU A 207 -8.65 -18.98 -3.16
CA LEU A 207 -7.71 -17.88 -3.36
C LEU A 207 -7.33 -17.71 -4.83
N GLY A 208 -6.98 -18.80 -5.51
CA GLY A 208 -6.64 -18.80 -6.93
C GLY A 208 -7.81 -18.38 -7.82
N ILE A 209 -9.03 -18.82 -7.51
CA ILE A 209 -10.23 -18.44 -8.27
C ILE A 209 -10.51 -16.94 -8.16
N GLU A 210 -10.53 -16.38 -6.95
CA GLU A 210 -10.83 -14.96 -6.75
C GLU A 210 -9.72 -14.05 -7.28
N SER A 211 -8.45 -14.44 -7.11
CA SER A 211 -7.31 -13.72 -7.67
C SER A 211 -7.34 -13.71 -9.19
N ARG A 212 -7.59 -14.87 -9.82
CA ARG A 212 -7.64 -14.99 -11.29
C ARG A 212 -8.75 -14.12 -11.89
N LYS A 213 -9.94 -14.07 -11.28
CA LYS A 213 -11.04 -13.21 -11.78
C LYS A 213 -10.62 -11.74 -11.85
N LYS A 214 -10.02 -11.22 -10.77
CA LYS A 214 -9.52 -9.84 -10.73
C LYS A 214 -8.41 -9.59 -11.76
N MET A 215 -7.49 -10.56 -11.91
CA MET A 215 -6.42 -10.48 -12.92
C MET A 215 -6.96 -10.48 -14.35
N GLU A 216 -7.97 -11.28 -14.66
CA GLU A 216 -8.57 -11.32 -16.00
C GLU A 216 -9.24 -9.99 -16.35
N THR A 217 -9.87 -9.33 -15.37
CA THR A 217 -10.41 -7.97 -15.54
C THR A 217 -9.29 -6.95 -15.73
N PHE A 218 -8.25 -7.00 -14.88
CA PHE A 218 -7.14 -6.04 -14.92
C PHE A 218 -6.28 -6.14 -16.18
N LEU A 219 -6.03 -7.36 -16.67
CA LEU A 219 -5.18 -7.63 -17.84
C LEU A 219 -5.98 -7.72 -19.15
N GLU A 220 -7.31 -7.65 -19.07
CA GLU A 220 -8.25 -7.80 -20.20
C GLU A 220 -8.00 -9.06 -21.05
N LYS A 221 -7.49 -10.12 -20.42
CA LYS A 221 -7.05 -11.35 -21.08
C LYS A 221 -7.29 -12.57 -20.19
N LYS A 222 -7.38 -13.77 -20.78
CA LYS A 222 -7.47 -15.00 -20.00
C LYS A 222 -6.20 -15.24 -19.20
N VAL A 223 -6.36 -15.71 -17.97
CA VAL A 223 -5.25 -15.95 -17.04
C VAL A 223 -5.28 -17.40 -16.58
N PHE A 224 -4.14 -18.08 -16.68
CA PHE A 224 -3.86 -19.31 -15.94
C PHE A 224 -2.97 -18.95 -14.76
N LEU A 225 -3.50 -19.09 -13.55
CA LEU A 225 -2.79 -18.80 -12.31
C LEU A 225 -2.47 -20.10 -11.57
N GLN A 226 -1.18 -20.34 -11.35
CA GLN A 226 -0.68 -21.44 -10.54
C GLN A 226 -0.08 -20.89 -9.23
N LEU A 227 -0.64 -21.33 -8.10
CA LEU A 227 -0.21 -20.92 -6.77
C LEU A 227 0.55 -22.05 -6.07
N HIS A 228 1.73 -21.71 -5.53
CA HIS A 228 2.51 -22.58 -4.67
C HIS A 228 2.64 -21.96 -3.28
N VAL A 229 2.65 -22.79 -2.22
CA VAL A 229 2.91 -22.31 -0.85
C VAL A 229 4.16 -22.98 -0.34
N LYS A 230 5.13 -22.18 0.11
CA LYS A 230 6.43 -22.68 0.57
C LYS A 230 6.77 -22.14 1.95
N VAL A 231 7.11 -23.05 2.86
CA VAL A 231 7.64 -22.66 4.16
C VAL A 231 9.08 -22.18 3.96
N ARG A 232 9.33 -20.95 4.38
CA ARG A 232 10.65 -20.35 4.53
C ARG A 232 10.73 -19.80 5.94
N GLU A 233 11.34 -20.57 6.82
CA GLU A 233 11.59 -20.13 8.18
C GLU A 233 12.44 -18.85 8.14
N ASP A 234 12.09 -17.89 9.00
CA ASP A 234 12.82 -16.64 9.21
C ASP A 234 13.07 -15.78 7.95
N TRP A 235 12.20 -15.92 6.94
CA TRP A 235 12.35 -15.17 5.68
C TRP A 235 12.37 -13.64 5.87
N ARG A 236 11.67 -13.13 6.91
CA ARG A 236 11.60 -11.71 7.26
C ARG A 236 12.92 -11.12 7.79
N ASN A 237 13.89 -11.95 8.11
CA ASN A 237 15.24 -11.55 8.54
C ASN A 237 16.32 -11.91 7.50
N ASN A 238 15.93 -12.50 6.37
CA ASN A 238 16.86 -12.91 5.32
C ASN A 238 17.04 -11.77 4.31
N ASP A 239 18.16 -11.05 4.39
CA ASP A 239 18.42 -9.89 3.55
C ASP A 239 18.26 -10.20 2.06
N HIS A 240 18.95 -11.21 1.54
CA HIS A 240 18.88 -11.61 0.12
C HIS A 240 17.46 -11.91 -0.37
N LEU A 241 16.65 -12.55 0.48
CA LEU A 241 15.27 -12.84 0.13
C LEU A 241 14.43 -11.56 0.16
N LEU A 242 14.62 -10.69 1.15
CA LEU A 242 13.98 -9.38 1.20
C LEU A 242 14.33 -8.53 -0.04
N GLU A 243 15.57 -8.55 -0.52
CA GLU A 243 15.96 -7.85 -1.75
C GLU A 243 15.16 -8.36 -2.95
N ARG A 244 15.10 -9.69 -3.10
CA ARG A 244 14.36 -10.34 -4.20
C ARG A 244 12.85 -10.09 -4.12
N LEU A 245 12.33 -9.89 -2.91
CA LEU A 245 10.93 -9.59 -2.64
C LEU A 245 10.59 -8.09 -2.80
N GLY A 246 11.58 -7.24 -3.13
CA GLY A 246 11.35 -5.83 -3.41
C GLY A 246 11.45 -4.91 -2.19
N TYR A 247 11.93 -5.40 -1.04
CA TYR A 247 12.21 -4.57 0.14
C TYR A 247 13.57 -3.84 0.05
N ASN A 248 14.14 -3.71 -1.16
CA ASN A 248 15.38 -2.98 -1.38
C ASN A 248 15.06 -1.62 -2.01
N GLN A 249 14.62 -0.68 -1.19
CA GLN A 249 14.62 0.76 -1.48
C GLN A 249 14.91 1.49 -0.18
#